data_AF-A0A965VI42-F1
#
_entry.id   AF-A0A965VI42-F1
#
_cell.length_a   1.000
_cell.length_b   1.000
_cell.length_c   1.000
_cell.angle_alpha   90.00
_cell.angle_beta   90.00
_cell.angle_gamma   90.00
#
_symmetry.space_group_name_H-M   'P 1'
#
loop_
_entity.id
_entity.type
_entity.pdbx_description
1 polymer ?
#
loop_
_entity_poly.entity_id
_entity_poly.type
_entity_poly.pdbx_seq_one_letter_code
_entity_poly.pdbx_strand_id
1 'polypeptide(L)' 'MSSVTTLKYTLQLADNVLIMGQRLAAWCGKGPVLEQDIALTNISLDQIGQARSLYQYAATIVNNMPAADKAQLFNAPLLQ' A
#
# COMPACT_ATOMS: atom_id res chain seq x y z
N MET A 1 -1.88 21.20 -2.47
CA MET A 1 -0.97 20.08 -2.82
C MET A 1 -1.28 19.64 -4.24
N SER A 2 -0.28 19.37 -5.10
CA SER A 2 -0.54 18.82 -6.44
C SER A 2 -1.14 17.40 -6.33
N SER A 3 -2.10 17.05 -7.20
CA SER A 3 -2.74 15.73 -7.27
C SER A 3 -1.71 14.60 -7.40
N VAL A 4 -0.62 14.85 -8.12
CA VAL A 4 0.52 13.93 -8.31
C VAL A 4 1.28 13.69 -7.01
N THR A 5 1.49 14.72 -6.19
CA THR A 5 2.17 14.58 -4.89
C THR A 5 1.34 13.74 -3.92
N THR A 6 0.03 13.98 -3.86
CA THR A 6 -0.89 13.18 -3.03
C THR A 6 -0.92 11.73 -3.48
N LEU A 7 -0.93 11.48 -4.81
CA LEU A 7 -0.84 10.13 -5.35
C LEU A 7 0.45 9.44 -4.93
N LYS A 8 1.61 10.09 -5.13
CA LYS A 8 2.92 9.54 -4.75
C LYS A 8 2.93 9.14 -3.27
N TYR A 9 2.50 10.04 -2.40
CA TYR A 9 2.49 9.79 -0.96
C TYR A 9 1.56 8.63 -0.59
N THR A 10 0.37 8.58 -1.20
CA THR A 10 -0.58 7.47 -0.99
C THR A 10 0.00 6.13 -1.42
N LEU A 11 0.67 6.08 -2.57
CA LEU A 11 1.33 4.87 -3.07
C LEU A 11 2.47 4.44 -2.16
N GLN A 12 3.33 5.36 -1.73
CA GLN A 12 4.41 5.06 -0.77
C GLN A 12 3.86 4.47 0.54
N LEU A 13 2.76 5.01 1.05
CA LEU A 13 2.12 4.47 2.25
C LEU A 13 1.55 3.07 1.98
N ALA A 14 0.88 2.87 0.85
CA ALA A 14 0.31 1.58 0.45
C ALA A 14 1.39 0.49 0.30
N ASP A 15 2.51 0.82 -0.36
CA ASP A 15 3.65 -0.08 -0.56
C ASP A 15 4.29 -0.47 0.77
N ASN A 16 4.46 0.49 1.70
CA ASN A 16 5.02 0.23 3.02
C ASN A 16 4.21 -0.82 3.79
N VAL A 17 2.89 -0.62 3.89
CA VAL A 17 2.02 -1.56 4.61
C VAL A 17 1.87 -2.89 3.87
N LEU A 18 1.89 -2.89 2.54
CA LEU A 18 1.88 -4.12 1.73
C LEU A 18 3.12 -4.98 2.00
N ILE A 19 4.31 -4.38 1.93
CA ILE A 19 5.58 -5.08 2.16
C ILE A 19 5.63 -5.57 3.61
N MET A 20 5.20 -4.76 4.57
CA MET A 20 5.14 -5.17 5.97
C MET A 20 4.21 -6.37 6.15
N GLY A 21 3.00 -6.32 5.58
CA GLY A 21 2.07 -7.45 5.58
C GLY A 21 2.68 -8.72 4.98
N GLN A 22 3.33 -8.63 3.82
CA GLN A 22 4.04 -9.77 3.21
C GLN A 22 5.12 -10.36 4.13
N ARG A 23 5.92 -9.50 4.77
CA ARG A 23 6.98 -9.96 5.68
C ARG A 23 6.42 -10.65 6.91
N LEU A 24 5.31 -10.16 7.47
CA LEU A 24 4.62 -10.79 8.59
C LEU A 24 3.98 -12.12 8.18
N ALA A 25 3.36 -12.19 6.99
CA ALA A 25 2.80 -13.44 6.46
C ALA A 25 3.84 -14.55 6.31
N ALA A 26 5.10 -14.20 6.00
CA ALA A 26 6.19 -15.16 5.91
C ALA A 26 6.54 -15.84 7.25
N TRP A 27 6.04 -15.31 8.38
CA TRP A 27 6.19 -15.88 9.72
C TRP A 27 5.03 -16.79 10.15
N CYS A 28 3.98 -16.94 9.33
CA CYS A 28 2.89 -17.85 9.62
C CYS A 28 3.41 -19.28 9.90
N GLY A 29 3.05 -19.84 11.06
CA GLY A 29 3.53 -21.14 11.53
C GLY A 29 4.93 -21.13 12.14
N LYS A 30 5.55 -19.96 12.32
CA LYS A 30 6.92 -19.80 12.87
C LYS A 30 6.95 -19.00 14.17
N GLY A 31 5.78 -18.67 14.74
CA GLY A 31 5.67 -18.03 16.04
C GLY A 31 6.13 -18.95 17.19
N PRO A 32 6.55 -18.40 18.34
CA PRO A 32 7.04 -19.19 19.48
C PRO A 32 5.96 -20.06 20.11
N VAL A 33 4.72 -19.55 20.20
CA VAL A 33 3.50 -20.29 20.55
C VAL A 33 2.33 -19.89 19.66
N LEU A 34 1.25 -20.67 19.69
CA LEU A 34 0.08 -20.52 18.83
C LEU A 34 -0.56 -19.13 18.93
N GLU A 35 -0.71 -18.60 20.15
CA GLU A 35 -1.34 -17.29 20.40
C GLU A 35 -0.57 -16.16 19.72
N GLN A 36 0.76 -16.24 19.72
CA GLN A 36 1.63 -15.24 19.11
C GLN A 36 1.64 -15.36 17.58
N ASP A 37 1.54 -16.59 17.05
CA ASP A 37 1.43 -16.82 15.60
C ASP A 37 0.08 -16.30 15.05
N ILE A 38 -1.01 -16.54 15.77
CA ILE A 38 -2.33 -15.98 15.46
C ILE A 38 -2.29 -14.44 15.54
N ALA A 39 -1.69 -13.87 16.59
CA ALA A 39 -1.55 -12.43 16.73
C ALA A 39 -0.75 -11.82 15.56
N LEU A 40 0.36 -12.45 15.16
CA LEU A 40 1.19 -11.98 14.04
C LEU A 40 0.45 -12.08 12.71
N THR A 41 -0.28 -13.17 12.49
CA THR A 41 -1.12 -13.37 11.30
C THR A 41 -2.25 -12.33 11.23
N ASN A 42 -2.86 -11.96 12.36
CA ASN A 42 -3.86 -10.90 12.41
C ASN A 42 -3.27 -9.53 12.05
N ILE A 43 -2.08 -9.19 12.58
CA ILE A 43 -1.39 -7.95 12.19
C ILE A 43 -1.07 -7.96 10.70
N SER A 44 -0.60 -9.10 10.15
CA SER A 44 -0.37 -9.24 8.71
C SER A 44 -1.65 -8.96 7.90
N LEU A 45 -2.79 -9.49 8.34
CA LEU A 45 -4.07 -9.30 7.67
C LEU A 45 -4.50 -7.83 7.69
N ASP A 46 -4.34 -7.15 8.82
CA ASP A 46 -4.65 -5.72 8.95
C ASP A 46 -3.79 -4.85 8.03
N GLN A 47 -2.49 -5.14 7.93
CA GLN A 47 -1.56 -4.44 7.04
C GLN A 47 -1.96 -4.60 5.56
N ILE A 48 -2.37 -5.81 5.15
CA ILE A 48 -2.90 -6.07 3.80
C ILE A 48 -4.23 -5.33 3.58
N GLY A 49 -5.10 -5.28 4.59
CA GLY A 49 -6.34 -4.49 4.55
C GLY A 49 -6.08 -2.99 4.34
N GLN A 50 -5.10 -2.44 5.07
CA GLN A 50 -4.66 -1.05 4.90
C GLN A 50 -4.09 -0.81 3.50
N ALA A 51 -3.22 -1.70 3.00
CA ALA A 51 -2.66 -1.61 1.65
C ALA A 51 -3.78 -1.52 0.61
N ARG A 52 -4.77 -2.41 0.70
CA ARG A 52 -5.93 -2.44 -0.21
C ARG A 52 -6.71 -1.13 -0.17
N SER A 53 -6.99 -0.60 1.02
CA SER A 53 -7.73 0.66 1.18
C SER A 53 -6.97 1.83 0.55
N LEU A 54 -5.65 1.90 0.76
CA LEU A 54 -4.80 2.94 0.21
C LEU A 54 -4.66 2.85 -1.31
N TYR A 55 -4.49 1.65 -1.89
CA TYR A 55 -4.48 1.49 -3.34
C TYR A 55 -5.83 1.83 -3.96
N GLN A 56 -6.94 1.51 -3.29
CA GLN A 56 -8.26 1.90 -3.76
C GLN A 56 -8.40 3.43 -3.80
N TYR A 57 -7.91 4.12 -2.78
CA TYR A 57 -7.88 5.58 -2.75
C TYR A 57 -6.96 6.15 -3.84
N ALA A 58 -5.76 5.58 -4.02
CA ALA A 58 -4.84 5.95 -5.10
C ALA A 58 -5.51 5.82 -6.48
N ALA A 59 -6.26 4.72 -6.71
CA ALA A 59 -7.02 4.52 -7.93
C ALA A 59 -8.10 5.59 -8.13
N THR A 60 -8.81 5.98 -7.06
CA THR A 60 -9.77 7.11 -7.11
C THR A 60 -9.09 8.42 -7.49
N ILE A 61 -7.90 8.71 -6.96
CA ILE A 61 -7.13 9.90 -7.34
C ILE A 61 -6.80 9.84 -8.84
N VAL A 62 -6.22 8.74 -9.33
CA VAL A 62 -5.86 8.60 -10.75
C VAL A 62 -7.07 8.72 -11.65
N ASN A 63 -8.22 8.15 -11.27
CA ASN A 63 -9.44 8.21 -12.06
C ASN A 63 -9.95 9.65 -12.23
N ASN A 64 -9.81 10.47 -11.18
CA ASN A 64 -10.25 11.86 -11.16
C ASN A 64 -9.23 12.86 -11.75
N MET A 65 -8.02 12.41 -12.13
CA MET A 65 -7.03 13.30 -12.76
C MET A 65 -7.42 13.69 -14.21
N PRO A 66 -6.99 14.87 -14.69
CA PRO A 66 -7.03 15.22 -16.10
C PRO A 66 -6.26 14.23 -17.00
N ALA A 67 -6.71 14.03 -18.24
CA ALA A 67 -6.06 13.10 -19.18
C ALA A 67 -4.60 13.46 -19.48
N ALA A 68 -4.26 14.76 -19.51
CA ALA A 68 -2.90 15.26 -19.69
C ALA A 68 -1.96 14.80 -18.56
N ASP A 69 -2.45 14.85 -17.31
CA ASP A 69 -1.67 14.46 -16.13
C ASP A 69 -1.49 12.92 -16.07
N LYS A 70 -2.52 12.16 -16.44
CA LYS A 70 -2.44 10.68 -16.51
C LYS A 70 -1.39 10.20 -17.51
N ALA A 71 -1.26 10.88 -18.65
CA ALA A 71 -0.29 10.51 -19.69
C ALA A 71 1.17 10.73 -19.24
N GLN A 72 1.40 11.68 -18.34
CA GLN A 72 2.73 12.02 -17.82
C GLN A 72 3.05 11.31 -16.50
N LEU A 73 2.08 10.62 -15.89
CA LEU A 73 2.16 10.03 -14.56
C LEU A 73 3.39 9.14 -14.37
N PHE A 74 3.63 8.19 -15.27
CA PHE A 74 4.73 7.23 -15.18
C PHE A 74 6.07 7.76 -15.74
N ASN A 75 6.03 8.92 -16.41
CA ASN A 75 7.20 9.60 -16.94
C ASN A 75 7.68 10.72 -16.03
N ALA A 76 6.90 11.07 -15.01
CA ALA A 76 7.24 12.12 -14.06
C ALA A 76 8.36 11.64 -13.12
N PRO A 77 9.43 12.45 -12.88
CA PRO A 77 10.48 12.13 -11.92
C PRO A 77 9.97 11.92 -10.49
N LEU A 78 8.73 12.34 -10.23
CA LEU A 78 8.09 12.19 -8.94
C LEU A 78 7.55 10.76 -8.71
N LEU A 79 7.37 9.92 -9.73
CA LEU A 79 6.90 8.53 -9.56
C LEU A 79 7.94 7.47 -9.93
N GLN A 80 9.14 7.91 -10.35
CA GLN A 80 10.36 7.09 -10.42
C GLN A 80 11.13 7.19 -9.10
#